data_AF-A0A016QPN6-F1
#
_entry.id   AF-A0A016QPN6-F1
#
_cell.length_a   1.000
_cell.length_b   1.000
_cell.length_c   1.000
_cell.angle_alpha   90.00
_cell.angle_beta   90.00
_cell.angle_gamma   90.00
#
_symmetry.space_group_name_H-M   'P 1'
#
loop_
_entity.id
_entity.type
_entity.pdbx_description
1 polymer ?
#
loop_
_entity_poly.entity_id
_entity_poly.type
_entity_poly.pdbx_seq_one_letter_code
_entity_poly.pdbx_strand_id
1 'polypeptide(L)'
;MTVLTALNVLLVGAWVGMYVFTTFVVSPAFTELFPDEATRSAHRRTVGRYYARVNGPISLLLLLTVLAQGVTGGFSPALLAELGVLLLIGGLVSTHVRRAERVRPPAWIAHTTLAASALLCGLALAAHG
;
A
#
# COMPACT_ATOMS: atom_id res chain seq x y z
N MET A 1 2.49 12.47 21.83
CA MET A 1 2.81 11.69 20.62
C MET A 1 4.32 11.62 20.46
N THR A 2 4.88 10.43 20.24
CA THR A 2 6.33 10.28 19.94
C THR A 2 6.60 10.58 18.46
N VAL A 3 7.87 10.86 18.12
CA VAL A 3 8.28 11.09 16.71
C VAL A 3 7.94 9.87 15.83
N LEU A 4 8.13 8.66 16.36
CA LEU A 4 7.82 7.42 15.64
C LEU A 4 6.31 7.28 15.36
N THR A 5 5.47 7.65 16.32
CA THR A 5 4.01 7.68 16.15
C THR A 5 3.59 8.65 15.05
N ALA A 6 4.13 9.87 15.05
CA ALA A 6 3.81 10.86 14.01
C ALA A 6 4.29 10.39 12.63
N LEU A 7 5.51 9.82 12.55
CA LEU A 7 6.06 9.28 11.32
C LEU A 7 5.21 8.11 10.79
N ASN A 8 4.78 7.20 11.65
CA ASN A 8 3.89 6.10 11.29
C ASN A 8 2.60 6.63 10.65
N VAL A 9 1.89 7.53 11.34
CA VAL A 9 0.62 8.10 10.84
C VAL A 9 0.82 8.79 9.48
N LEU A 10 1.90 9.55 9.31
CA LEU A 10 2.21 10.20 8.03
C LEU A 10 2.49 9.20 6.92
N LEU A 11 3.26 8.15 7.20
CA LEU A 11 3.61 7.11 6.23
C LEU A 11 2.39 6.27 5.84
N VAL A 12 1.54 5.87 6.80
CA VAL A 12 0.27 5.20 6.54
C VAL A 12 -0.62 6.09 5.67
N GLY A 13 -0.76 7.37 6.02
CA GLY A 13 -1.54 8.34 5.26
C GLY A 13 -1.04 8.50 3.82
N ALA A 14 0.27 8.66 3.63
CA ALA A 14 0.88 8.75 2.30
C ALA A 14 0.66 7.47 1.47
N TRP A 15 0.82 6.31 2.10
CA TRP A 15 0.62 5.02 1.46
C TRP A 15 -0.84 4.83 1.00
N VAL A 16 -1.81 5.10 1.88
CA VAL A 16 -3.24 5.04 1.55
C VAL A 16 -3.62 6.08 0.50
N GLY A 17 -3.11 7.32 0.60
CA GLY A 17 -3.37 8.38 -0.36
C GLY A 17 -2.93 8.00 -1.78
N MET A 18 -1.74 7.43 -1.93
CA MET A 18 -1.26 6.90 -3.20
C MET A 18 -2.15 5.77 -3.74
N TYR A 19 -2.61 4.87 -2.88
CA TYR A 19 -3.49 3.77 -3.28
C TYR A 19 -4.86 4.28 -3.77
N VAL A 20 -5.48 5.20 -3.03
CA VAL A 20 -6.76 5.83 -3.39
C VAL A 20 -6.62 6.58 -4.70
N PHE A 21 -5.57 7.40 -4.86
CA PHE A 21 -5.33 8.16 -6.08
C PHE A 21 -5.18 7.25 -7.31
N THR A 22 -4.39 6.18 -7.18
CA THR A 22 -4.18 5.25 -8.31
C THR A 22 -5.43 4.44 -8.67
N THR A 23 -6.26 4.10 -7.67
CA THR A 23 -7.48 3.31 -7.86
C THR A 23 -8.62 4.13 -8.44
N PHE A 24 -8.88 5.32 -7.90
CA PHE A 24 -10.07 6.10 -8.23
C PHE A 24 -9.82 7.22 -9.23
N VAL A 25 -8.58 7.66 -9.44
CA VAL A 25 -8.26 8.73 -10.38
C VAL A 25 -7.52 8.17 -11.59
N VAL A 26 -6.37 7.52 -11.37
CA VAL A 26 -5.50 7.07 -12.47
C VAL A 26 -6.14 5.94 -13.25
N SER A 27 -6.68 4.92 -12.58
CA SER A 27 -7.22 3.73 -13.26
C SER A 27 -8.43 4.05 -14.17
N PRO A 28 -9.41 4.86 -13.73
CA PRO A 28 -10.51 5.32 -14.60
C PRO A 28 -10.02 6.21 -15.75
N ALA A 29 -9.16 7.20 -15.46
CA ALA A 29 -8.62 8.10 -16.49
C ALA A 29 -7.90 7.34 -17.61
N PHE A 30 -7.15 6.28 -17.27
CA PHE A 30 -6.49 5.42 -18.26
C PHE A 30 -7.46 4.60 -19.11
N THR A 31 -8.64 4.29 -18.57
CA THR A 31 -9.67 3.55 -19.31
C THR A 31 -10.28 4.44 -20.39
N GLU A 32 -10.49 5.72 -20.07
CA GLU A 32 -11.03 6.72 -20.98
C GLU A 32 -10.01 7.21 -22.02
N LEU A 33 -8.78 7.55 -21.59
CA LEU A 33 -7.73 8.10 -22.46
C LEU A 33 -7.15 7.07 -23.44
N PHE A 34 -7.12 5.80 -23.05
CA PHE A 34 -6.54 4.72 -23.85
C PHE A 34 -7.57 3.60 -24.02
N PRO A 35 -8.50 3.70 -25.00
CA PRO A 35 -9.53 2.68 -25.22
C PRO A 35 -8.94 1.34 -25.66
N ASP A 36 -7.82 1.36 -26.40
CA ASP A 36 -7.06 0.17 -26.78
C ASP A 36 -6.35 -0.48 -25.57
N GLU A 37 -6.58 -1.78 -25.40
CA GLU A 37 -6.08 -2.53 -24.26
C GLU A 37 -4.56 -2.70 -24.27
N ALA A 38 -3.96 -2.93 -25.44
CA ALA A 38 -2.51 -3.12 -25.55
C ALA A 38 -1.77 -1.83 -25.14
N THR A 39 -2.20 -0.70 -25.69
CA THR A 39 -1.68 0.64 -25.39
C THR A 39 -1.89 1.01 -23.92
N ARG A 40 -3.08 0.76 -23.37
CA ARG A 40 -3.39 0.97 -21.95
C ARG A 40 -2.47 0.15 -21.05
N SER A 41 -2.25 -1.13 -21.38
CA SER A 41 -1.39 -2.01 -20.59
C SER A 41 0.07 -1.54 -20.57
N ALA A 42 0.59 -1.05 -21.71
CA ALA A 42 1.95 -0.56 -21.82
C ALA A 42 2.17 0.70 -20.96
N HIS A 43 1.23 1.66 -21.02
CA HIS A 43 1.29 2.86 -20.18
C HIS A 43 1.13 2.51 -18.70
N ARG A 44 0.20 1.60 -18.34
CA ARG A 44 0.03 1.13 -16.95
C ARG A 44 1.29 0.48 -16.40
N ARG A 45 2.02 -0.31 -17.19
CA ARG A 45 3.33 -0.88 -16.76
C ARG A 45 4.36 0.21 -16.49
N THR A 46 4.42 1.23 -17.32
CA THR A 46 5.33 2.36 -17.12
C THR A 46 4.98 3.15 -15.85
N VAL A 47 3.70 3.50 -15.65
CA VAL A 47 3.25 4.13 -14.41
C VAL A 47 3.50 3.23 -13.20
N GLY A 48 3.25 1.93 -13.31
CA GLY A 48 3.53 0.95 -12.25
C GLY A 48 4.99 0.92 -11.83
N ARG A 49 5.94 1.06 -12.77
CA ARG A 49 7.37 1.19 -12.45
C ARG A 49 7.70 2.47 -11.69
N TYR A 50 7.12 3.60 -12.09
CA TYR A 50 7.30 4.87 -11.36
C TYR A 50 6.66 4.83 -9.97
N TYR A 51 5.46 4.28 -9.88
CA TYR A 51 4.76 4.05 -8.62
C TYR A 51 5.60 3.18 -7.68
N ALA A 52 6.15 2.07 -8.16
CA ALA A 52 6.97 1.17 -7.34
C ALA A 52 8.25 1.85 -6.80
N ARG A 53 8.84 2.79 -7.55
CA ARG A 53 10.01 3.56 -7.09
C ARG A 53 9.69 4.50 -5.93
N VAL A 54 8.45 4.97 -5.82
CA VAL A 54 7.99 5.83 -4.72
C VAL A 54 7.43 5.00 -3.58
N ASN A 55 6.56 4.05 -3.89
CA ASN A 55 5.87 3.22 -2.92
C ASN A 55 6.81 2.24 -2.21
N GLY A 56 7.82 1.69 -2.89
CA GLY A 56 8.80 0.78 -2.29
C GLY A 56 9.50 1.39 -1.06
N PRO A 57 10.16 2.55 -1.19
CA PRO A 57 10.77 3.26 -0.06
C PRO A 57 9.78 3.62 1.06
N ILE A 58 8.56 4.07 0.73
CA ILE A 58 7.53 4.39 1.73
C ILE A 58 7.13 3.15 2.51
N SER A 59 6.86 2.02 1.83
CA SER A 59 6.53 0.76 2.49
C SER A 59 7.67 0.23 3.36
N LEU A 60 8.92 0.37 2.92
CA LEU A 60 10.10 0.00 3.73
C LEU A 60 10.23 0.88 4.97
N LEU A 61 10.11 2.20 4.82
CA LEU A 61 10.15 3.14 5.94
C LEU A 61 9.03 2.87 6.94
N LEU A 62 7.83 2.54 6.45
CA LEU A 62 6.69 2.21 7.30
C LEU A 62 6.97 0.92 8.08
N LEU A 63 7.50 -0.13 7.42
CA LEU A 63 7.93 -1.35 8.08
C LEU A 63 8.96 -1.08 9.20
N LEU A 64 10.02 -0.33 8.88
CA LEU A 64 11.07 0.00 9.85
C LEU A 64 10.51 0.83 11.02
N THR A 65 9.58 1.74 10.76
CA THR A 65 8.94 2.56 11.79
C THR A 65 8.11 1.70 12.74
N VAL A 66 7.27 0.81 12.22
CA VAL A 66 6.45 -0.14 13.02
C VAL A 66 7.36 -1.04 13.88
N LEU A 67 8.45 -1.56 13.31
CA LEU A 67 9.41 -2.37 14.06
C LEU A 67 10.11 -1.56 15.16
N ALA A 68 10.52 -0.32 14.87
CA ALA A 68 11.15 0.56 15.87
C ALA A 68 10.17 0.91 17.01
N GLN A 69 8.90 1.15 16.70
CA GLN A 69 7.85 1.34 17.71
C GLN A 69 7.71 0.11 18.61
N GLY A 70 7.72 -1.09 18.02
CA GLY A 70 7.63 -2.34 18.79
C GLY A 70 8.83 -2.60 19.69
N VAL A 71 10.04 -2.28 19.22
CA VAL A 71 11.27 -2.42 20.01
C VAL A 71 11.35 -1.41 21.15
N THR A 72 10.91 -0.17 20.91
CA THR A 72 11.01 0.92 21.90
C THR A 72 9.88 0.97 22.91
N GLY A 73 8.67 0.57 22.51
CA GLY A 73 7.44 0.68 23.32
C GLY A 73 6.69 -0.63 23.55
N GLY A 74 7.20 -1.75 23.03
CA GLY A 74 6.53 -3.07 23.09
C GLY A 74 5.57 -3.32 21.92
N PHE A 75 5.33 -4.60 21.63
CA PHE A 75 4.42 -5.05 20.58
C PHE A 75 2.99 -5.17 21.10
N SER A 76 2.21 -4.10 21.00
CA SER A 76 0.78 -4.16 21.27
C SER A 76 0.04 -4.99 20.21
N PRO A 77 -1.14 -5.56 20.52
CA PRO A 77 -1.95 -6.28 19.55
C PRO A 77 -2.26 -5.46 18.29
N ALA A 78 -2.47 -4.15 18.44
CA ALA A 78 -2.71 -3.24 17.32
C ALA A 78 -1.47 -3.09 16.42
N LEU A 79 -0.29 -2.94 17.01
CA LEU A 79 0.98 -2.83 16.28
C LEU A 79 1.33 -4.16 15.57
N LEU A 80 1.02 -5.29 16.19
CA LEU A 80 1.16 -6.61 15.56
C LEU A 80 0.19 -6.79 14.40
N ALA A 81 -1.05 -6.32 14.53
CA ALA A 81 -2.02 -6.34 13.45
C ALA A 81 -1.56 -5.45 12.27
N GLU A 82 -1.08 -4.24 12.55
CA GLU A 82 -0.49 -3.34 11.55
C GLU A 82 0.68 -4.00 10.82
N LEU A 83 1.63 -4.57 11.55
CA LEU A 83 2.75 -5.32 10.99
C LEU A 83 2.27 -6.49 10.12
N GLY A 84 1.29 -7.25 10.60
CA GLY A 84 0.71 -8.38 9.88
C GLY A 84 0.08 -7.96 8.55
N VAL A 85 -0.69 -6.86 8.54
CA VAL A 85 -1.27 -6.32 7.30
C VAL A 85 -0.18 -5.84 6.35
N LEU A 86 0.83 -5.14 6.85
CA LEU A 86 1.92 -4.63 6.03
C LEU A 86 2.70 -5.76 5.35
N LEU A 87 2.99 -6.82 6.10
CA LEU A 87 3.64 -8.03 5.57
C LEU A 87 2.74 -8.77 4.58
N LEU A 88 1.44 -8.87 4.85
CA LEU A 88 0.47 -9.49 3.94
C LEU A 88 0.42 -8.75 2.61
N ILE A 89 0.28 -7.42 2.64
CA ILE A 89 0.24 -6.59 1.43
C ILE A 89 1.58 -6.67 0.68
N GLY A 90 2.71 -6.56 1.38
CA GLY A 90 4.04 -6.71 0.76
C GLY A 90 4.24 -8.09 0.11
N GLY A 91 3.78 -9.15 0.77
CA GLY A 91 3.77 -10.52 0.24
C GLY A 91 2.88 -10.67 -0.99
N LEU A 92 1.65 -10.13 -0.95
CA LEU A 92 0.74 -10.14 -2.08
C LEU A 92 1.31 -9.36 -3.27
N VAL A 93 1.85 -8.16 -3.06
CA VAL A 93 2.44 -7.34 -4.13
C VAL A 93 3.67 -8.02 -4.73
N SER A 94 4.58 -8.56 -3.92
CA SER A 94 5.78 -9.23 -4.43
C SER A 94 5.46 -10.52 -5.20
N THR A 95 4.50 -11.32 -4.73
CA THR A 95 4.01 -12.50 -5.47
C THR A 95 3.30 -12.09 -6.76
N HIS A 96 2.57 -10.97 -6.75
CA HIS A 96 1.92 -10.43 -7.93
C HIS A 96 2.92 -9.92 -8.96
N VAL A 97 3.94 -9.17 -8.58
CA VAL A 97 4.98 -8.71 -9.53
C VAL A 97 5.67 -9.91 -10.19
N ARG A 98 5.97 -10.97 -9.42
CA ARG A 98 6.53 -12.21 -9.97
C ARG A 98 5.58 -12.96 -10.91
N ARG A 99 4.26 -12.86 -10.70
CA ARG A 99 3.23 -13.54 -11.51
C ARG A 99 2.64 -12.67 -12.64
N ALA A 100 2.74 -11.36 -12.56
CA ALA A 100 2.17 -10.38 -13.50
C ALA A 100 2.89 -10.38 -14.86
N GLU A 101 4.02 -11.10 -14.97
CA GLU A 101 4.55 -11.49 -16.28
C GLU A 101 3.62 -12.45 -17.04
N ARG A 102 2.57 -13.02 -16.40
CA ARG A 102 1.73 -14.08 -17.00
C ARG A 102 0.21 -13.85 -16.97
N VAL A 103 -0.38 -13.14 -16.00
CA VAL A 103 -1.86 -13.02 -15.88
C VAL A 103 -2.30 -11.65 -15.32
N ARG A 104 -3.43 -11.11 -15.79
CA ARG A 104 -4.10 -9.89 -15.27
C ARG A 104 -4.52 -10.09 -13.80
N PRO A 105 -4.29 -9.12 -12.90
CA PRO A 105 -4.72 -9.22 -11.51
C PRO A 105 -6.25 -9.23 -11.42
N PRO A 106 -6.85 -10.14 -10.65
CA PRO A 106 -8.29 -10.19 -10.47
C PRO A 106 -8.81 -9.01 -9.63
N ALA A 107 -9.98 -8.50 -9.98
CA ALA A 107 -10.56 -7.27 -9.40
C ALA A 107 -10.78 -7.33 -7.87
N TRP A 108 -10.93 -8.52 -7.29
CA TRP A 108 -11.08 -8.69 -5.83
C TRP A 108 -9.87 -8.19 -5.04
N ILE A 109 -8.69 -8.18 -5.65
CA ILE A 109 -7.47 -7.72 -4.98
C ILE A 109 -7.60 -6.24 -4.62
N ALA A 110 -8.13 -5.43 -5.53
CA ALA A 110 -8.33 -4.01 -5.29
C ALA A 110 -9.24 -3.73 -4.09
N HIS A 111 -10.30 -4.55 -3.92
CA HIS A 111 -11.20 -4.45 -2.78
C HIS A 111 -10.52 -4.92 -1.48
N THR A 112 -9.70 -5.97 -1.53
CA THR A 112 -8.96 -6.45 -0.36
C THR A 112 -7.88 -5.47 0.09
N THR A 113 -7.15 -4.83 -0.83
CA THR A 113 -6.19 -3.77 -0.44
C THR A 113 -6.91 -2.54 0.09
N LEU A 114 -8.09 -2.16 -0.44
CA LEU A 114 -8.90 -1.08 0.12
C LEU A 114 -9.37 -1.36 1.55
N ALA A 115 -9.89 -2.56 1.79
CA ALA A 115 -10.30 -2.98 3.13
C ALA A 115 -9.11 -3.03 4.10
N ALA A 116 -7.96 -3.54 3.66
CA ALA A 116 -6.74 -3.56 4.44
C ALA A 116 -6.19 -2.15 4.73
N SER A 117 -6.27 -1.23 3.77
CA SER A 117 -5.93 0.20 3.95
C SER A 117 -6.82 0.87 4.99
N ALA A 118 -8.13 0.64 4.94
CA ALA A 118 -9.08 1.20 5.90
C ALA A 118 -8.83 0.63 7.31
N LEU A 119 -8.53 -0.67 7.40
CA LEU A 119 -8.16 -1.33 8.65
C LEU A 119 -6.86 -0.77 9.22
N LEU A 120 -5.83 -0.56 8.38
CA LEU A 120 -4.56 0.06 8.78
C LEU A 120 -4.76 1.47 9.35
N CYS A 121 -5.57 2.31 8.70
CA CYS A 121 -5.89 3.64 9.23
C CYS A 121 -6.62 3.57 10.58
N GLY A 122 -7.61 2.67 10.70
CA GLY A 122 -8.34 2.49 11.96
C GLY A 122 -7.45 2.00 13.10
N LEU A 123 -6.56 1.04 12.81
CA LEU A 123 -5.62 0.50 13.78
C LEU A 123 -4.55 1.52 14.20
N ALA A 124 -4.01 2.29 13.25
CA ALA A 124 -3.05 3.36 13.54
C ALA A 124 -3.67 4.44 14.43
N LEU A 125 -4.94 4.80 14.22
CA LEU A 125 -5.66 5.72 15.10
C LEU A 125 -5.92 5.12 16.48
N ALA A 126 -6.35 3.85 16.56
CA ALA A 126 -6.65 3.19 17.83
C ALA A 126 -5.40 2.89 18.68
N ALA A 127 -4.25 2.62 18.05
CA ALA A 127 -2.98 2.36 18.75
C ALA A 127 -2.32 3.63 19.30
N HIS A 128 -2.77 4.80 18.87
CA HIS A 128 -2.10 6.09 19.11
C HIS A 128 -3.02 7.21 19.58
N GLY A 129 -4.32 6.92 19.76
CA GLY A 129 -5.31 7.79 20.41
C GLY A 129 -5.41 7.57 21.91
#